data_AF-A0A9P8M890-F1
#
_entry.id   AF-A0A9P8M890-F1
#
_cell.length_a   1.000
_cell.length_b   1.000
_cell.length_c   1.000
_cell.angle_alpha   90.00
_cell.angle_beta   90.00
_cell.angle_gamma   90.00
#
_symmetry.space_group_name_H-M   'P 1'
#
loop_
_entity.id
_entity.type
_entity.pdbx_description
1 polymer ?
#
loop_
_entity_poly.entity_id
_entity_poly.type
_entity_poly.pdbx_seq_one_letter_code
_entity_poly.pdbx_strand_id
1 'polypeptide(L)'
;MANFTIRNLTIHPVELVHVQRFESEKVKQGSVLQNVTSAISGFLNATESISHQIHPRGDSIKNDDVSIHVEPFQIAETDIRAADPGNEVVRLTFKTEDHRYETDIPSPSTKSAVMKKLDDGPHDLTVVYVPNGALVAIFSSAKLNAWMHELQDEWPLTVLSIPGTHNSPTCYTALPSVRCQAVGIPEQLQNGVRFLDIRVSANSDDDVLTLVHSAFPISLTGNKYFADMLEDIYKFLEENPSEVIIMSVKREGTGKGSDAQMSKYLKSGYVDKRADRWWTDPRAPNLGEARGKIVLVRRFALDDEMRDGGYGVDAQEWPDNCEDGVGGGGGFRIQDFYEVTESQNIEKKIEYSRGQLERAAEQAFALAGMPDYNAEARPPPFFVNFLSASNFFNATCWPERIAAKVNPAVIEYLCGNHGQEGKGPKQLRVGSAGTGIVITDWVGANDNWDLIRCIVGMNARLQLRK
;
A
#
# COMPACT_ATOMS: atom_id res chain seq x y z
N MET A 1 4.43 -29.25 14.22
CA MET A 1 4.39 -28.30 13.07
C MET A 1 3.00 -27.71 13.00
N ALA A 2 2.88 -26.47 12.53
CA ALA A 2 1.57 -25.87 12.33
C ALA A 2 0.83 -26.57 11.18
N ASN A 3 -0.50 -26.56 11.23
CA ASN A 3 -1.33 -26.88 10.09
C ASN A 3 -1.61 -25.61 9.29
N PHE A 4 -1.92 -25.76 8.01
CA PHE A 4 -2.33 -24.63 7.20
C PHE A 4 -3.62 -24.03 7.77
N THR A 5 -3.67 -22.70 7.75
CA THR A 5 -4.91 -21.95 7.92
C THR A 5 -5.21 -21.26 6.59
N ILE A 6 -6.45 -21.32 6.12
CA ILE A 6 -6.83 -20.75 4.82
C ILE A 6 -7.69 -19.52 5.10
N ARG A 7 -7.29 -18.38 4.54
CA ARG A 7 -8.08 -17.14 4.56
C ARG A 7 -8.54 -16.82 3.15
N ASN A 8 -9.85 -16.73 2.96
CA ASN A 8 -10.44 -16.22 1.73
C ASN A 8 -10.66 -14.71 1.86
N LEU A 9 -9.94 -13.90 1.09
CA LEU A 9 -10.11 -12.44 0.98
C LEU A 9 -10.67 -12.05 -0.40
N THR A 10 -11.40 -12.96 -1.04
CA THR A 10 -12.14 -12.74 -2.28
C THR A 10 -13.64 -12.58 -2.00
N ILE A 11 -14.40 -12.23 -3.03
CA ILE A 11 -15.88 -12.09 -2.96
C ILE A 11 -16.62 -13.38 -3.32
N HIS A 12 -15.91 -14.41 -3.78
CA HIS A 12 -16.47 -15.73 -4.11
C HIS A 12 -16.03 -16.75 -3.07
N PRO A 13 -16.86 -17.75 -2.74
CA PRO A 13 -16.40 -18.86 -1.92
C PRO A 13 -15.24 -19.60 -2.60
N VAL A 14 -14.31 -20.11 -1.80
CA VAL A 14 -13.19 -20.93 -2.27
C VAL A 14 -13.16 -22.24 -1.51
N GLU A 15 -12.95 -23.34 -2.22
CA GLU A 15 -12.87 -24.67 -1.65
C GLU A 15 -11.49 -25.26 -1.94
N LEU A 16 -10.74 -25.66 -0.91
CA LEU A 16 -9.56 -26.51 -1.13
C LEU A 16 -10.07 -27.93 -1.42
N VAL A 17 -9.76 -28.43 -2.62
CA VAL A 17 -10.26 -29.72 -3.12
C VAL A 17 -9.18 -30.80 -3.21
N HIS A 18 -7.90 -30.40 -3.26
CA HIS A 18 -6.81 -31.34 -3.47
C HIS A 18 -5.51 -30.85 -2.84
N VAL A 19 -4.73 -31.79 -2.28
CA VAL A 19 -3.43 -31.53 -1.66
C VAL A 19 -2.41 -32.55 -2.14
N GLN A 20 -1.27 -32.07 -2.62
CA GLN A 20 -0.16 -32.93 -3.02
C GLN A 20 1.13 -32.51 -2.30
N ARG A 21 1.96 -33.48 -1.93
CA ARG A 21 3.25 -33.23 -1.27
C ARG A 21 4.42 -33.68 -2.12
N PHE A 22 5.48 -32.88 -2.16
CA PHE A 22 6.70 -33.15 -2.91
C PHE A 22 7.92 -32.91 -2.04
N GLU A 23 9.02 -33.60 -2.35
CA GLU A 23 10.34 -33.14 -1.90
C GLU A 23 10.66 -31.81 -2.57
N SER A 24 11.41 -30.95 -1.91
CA SER A 24 11.82 -29.66 -2.47
C SER A 24 13.20 -29.73 -3.10
N GLU A 25 13.40 -29.03 -4.22
CA GLU A 25 14.73 -28.75 -4.78
C GLU A 25 15.01 -27.25 -4.85
N LYS A 26 16.25 -26.87 -4.54
CA LYS A 26 16.71 -25.47 -4.60
C LYS A 26 17.42 -25.22 -5.93
N VAL A 27 16.81 -24.40 -6.77
CA VAL A 27 17.37 -23.99 -8.05
C VAL A 27 18.01 -22.61 -7.92
N LYS A 28 19.27 -22.46 -8.37
CA LYS A 28 19.95 -21.16 -8.43
C LYS A 28 19.48 -20.39 -9.67
N GLN A 29 19.07 -19.14 -9.50
CA GLN A 29 18.92 -18.23 -10.64
C GLN A 29 20.28 -17.65 -11.03
N GLY A 30 20.61 -17.64 -12.32
CA GLY A 30 21.76 -16.91 -12.85
C GLY A 30 21.52 -15.40 -12.81
N SER A 31 22.57 -14.61 -12.55
CA SER A 31 22.45 -13.14 -12.45
C SER A 31 22.11 -12.52 -13.82
N VAL A 32 21.14 -11.60 -13.83
CA VAL A 32 21.04 -10.60 -14.90
C VAL A 32 21.92 -9.43 -14.48
N LEU A 33 23.11 -9.35 -15.06
CA LEU A 33 23.98 -8.17 -14.98
C LEU A 33 23.31 -7.01 -15.71
N GLN A 34 22.83 -6.00 -14.98
CA GLN A 34 22.71 -4.64 -15.53
C GLN A 34 23.88 -3.82 -14.99
N ASN A 35 24.68 -3.31 -15.91
CA ASN A 35 25.88 -2.52 -15.65
C ASN A 35 25.56 -1.30 -14.76
N VAL A 36 26.09 -1.28 -13.54
CA VAL A 36 26.28 -0.04 -12.77
C VAL A 36 27.74 0.07 -12.40
N THR A 37 28.38 1.08 -12.97
CA THR A 37 29.78 1.46 -12.74
C THR A 37 30.09 1.66 -11.26
N SER A 38 31.23 1.12 -10.86
CA SER A 38 31.80 1.04 -9.53
C SER A 38 32.13 2.40 -8.90
N ALA A 39 31.48 2.73 -7.77
CA ALA A 39 32.08 3.34 -6.58
C ALA A 39 30.98 3.57 -5.51
N ILE A 40 30.84 2.63 -4.58
CA ILE A 40 30.47 2.74 -3.14
C ILE A 40 30.29 1.28 -2.66
N SER A 41 31.38 0.64 -2.28
CA SER A 41 31.43 -0.75 -1.79
C SER A 41 31.30 -0.86 -0.26
N GLY A 42 30.65 0.12 0.39
CA GLY A 42 30.65 0.23 1.86
C GLY A 42 29.31 0.05 2.58
N PHE A 43 28.17 0.05 1.89
CA PHE A 43 26.84 0.11 2.56
C PHE A 43 25.79 -0.87 2.02
N LEU A 44 26.15 -1.75 1.07
CA LEU A 44 25.27 -2.77 0.50
C LEU A 44 25.66 -4.15 1.04
N ASN A 45 25.27 -4.45 2.28
CA ASN A 45 25.42 -5.80 2.84
C ASN A 45 24.16 -6.24 3.60
N ALA A 46 22.99 -6.05 2.97
CA ALA A 46 21.75 -6.62 3.49
C ALA A 46 20.73 -7.07 2.42
N THR A 47 21.02 -7.02 1.12
CA THR A 47 20.02 -7.36 0.08
C THR A 47 20.54 -8.01 -1.20
N GLU A 48 21.82 -8.41 -1.31
CA GLU A 48 22.19 -9.42 -2.30
C GLU A 48 21.77 -10.81 -1.81
N SER A 49 20.47 -11.09 -1.82
CA SER A 49 20.02 -12.48 -1.75
C SER A 49 20.21 -13.10 -3.12
N ILE A 50 21.14 -14.06 -3.24
CA ILE A 50 21.03 -15.09 -4.26
C ILE A 50 19.64 -15.70 -4.08
N SER A 51 18.69 -15.37 -4.94
CA SER A 51 17.33 -15.90 -4.86
C SER A 51 17.36 -17.36 -5.30
N HIS A 52 17.34 -18.25 -4.32
CA HIS A 52 17.07 -19.65 -4.56
C HIS A 52 15.57 -19.82 -4.74
N GLN A 53 15.17 -20.40 -5.87
CA GLN A 53 13.78 -20.82 -6.03
C GLN A 53 13.59 -22.23 -5.48
N ILE A 54 12.45 -22.47 -4.84
CA ILE A 54 12.07 -23.76 -4.29
C ILE A 54 11.06 -24.40 -5.25
N HIS A 55 11.39 -25.55 -5.82
CA HIS A 55 10.51 -26.26 -6.74
C HIS A 55 10.16 -27.66 -6.23
N PRO A 56 8.98 -28.21 -6.58
CA PRO A 56 8.66 -29.60 -6.30
C PRO A 56 9.56 -30.51 -7.14
N ARG A 57 10.12 -31.55 -6.51
CA ARG A 57 11.00 -32.55 -7.13
C ARG A 57 10.30 -33.91 -7.22
N GLY A 58 10.30 -34.49 -8.41
CA GLY A 58 9.79 -35.85 -8.65
C GLY A 58 8.27 -35.96 -8.55
N ASP A 59 7.78 -37.19 -8.34
CA ASP A 59 6.36 -37.48 -8.17
C ASP A 59 5.87 -37.12 -6.76
N SER A 60 4.57 -36.89 -6.61
CA SER A 60 3.98 -36.57 -5.31
C SER A 60 4.13 -37.74 -4.32
N ILE A 61 4.69 -37.47 -3.15
CA ILE A 61 4.85 -38.41 -2.03
C ILE A 61 3.49 -38.78 -1.44
N LYS A 62 2.58 -37.80 -1.39
CA LYS A 62 1.22 -37.96 -0.89
C LYS A 62 0.26 -37.16 -1.75
N ASN A 63 -0.92 -37.70 -1.94
CA ASN A 63 -1.99 -37.13 -2.73
C ASN A 63 -3.32 -37.39 -2.00
N ASP A 64 -3.98 -36.32 -1.55
CA ASP A 64 -5.21 -36.38 -0.77
C ASP A 64 -6.29 -35.51 -1.43
N ASP A 65 -7.47 -36.08 -1.67
CA ASP A 65 -8.69 -35.32 -1.95
C ASP A 65 -9.26 -34.81 -0.62
N VAL A 66 -9.57 -33.51 -0.58
CA VAL A 66 -10.08 -32.82 0.61
C VAL A 66 -11.30 -31.98 0.22
N SER A 67 -12.04 -31.50 1.21
CA SER A 67 -13.14 -30.54 0.98
C SER A 67 -13.16 -29.58 2.15
N ILE A 68 -12.47 -28.45 1.99
CA ILE A 68 -12.41 -27.37 2.98
C ILE A 68 -12.96 -26.12 2.32
N HIS A 69 -14.20 -25.80 2.64
CA HIS A 69 -14.92 -24.66 2.12
C HIS A 69 -14.68 -23.40 2.97
N VAL A 70 -14.35 -22.29 2.33
CA VAL A 70 -14.07 -21.00 2.98
C VAL A 70 -14.89 -19.90 2.31
N GLU A 71 -15.87 -19.39 3.03
CA GLU A 71 -16.73 -18.29 2.58
C GLU A 71 -15.94 -16.97 2.37
N PRO A 72 -16.46 -16.03 1.56
CA PRO A 72 -15.86 -14.71 1.37
C PRO A 72 -15.51 -14.02 2.69
N PHE A 73 -14.28 -13.52 2.79
CA PHE A 73 -13.76 -12.82 3.98
C PHE A 73 -13.82 -13.66 5.28
N GLN A 74 -13.86 -15.00 5.17
CA GLN A 74 -13.75 -15.93 6.28
C GLN A 74 -12.39 -16.64 6.34
N ILE A 75 -12.13 -17.29 7.48
CA ILE A 75 -10.92 -18.05 7.76
C ILE A 75 -11.32 -19.47 8.18
N ALA A 76 -10.57 -20.47 7.71
CA ALA A 76 -10.76 -21.87 8.08
C ALA A 76 -9.44 -22.46 8.57
N GLU A 77 -9.48 -23.06 9.75
CA GLU A 77 -8.41 -23.91 10.25
C GLU A 77 -8.48 -25.28 9.56
N THR A 78 -7.33 -25.90 9.31
CA THR A 78 -7.26 -27.22 8.65
C THR A 78 -6.47 -28.21 9.49
N ASP A 79 -6.63 -29.49 9.18
CA ASP A 79 -5.78 -30.59 9.68
C ASP A 79 -4.59 -30.88 8.76
N ILE A 80 -4.43 -30.11 7.68
CA ILE A 80 -3.37 -30.28 6.69
C ILE A 80 -2.09 -29.67 7.21
N ARG A 81 -1.09 -30.50 7.50
CA ARG A 81 0.22 -30.05 7.97
C ARG A 81 0.87 -29.05 6.99
N ALA A 82 1.54 -28.02 7.49
CA ALA A 82 2.37 -27.17 6.64
C ALA A 82 3.52 -27.96 5.99
N ALA A 83 4.15 -27.38 4.96
CA ALA A 83 5.38 -27.92 4.37
C ALA A 83 6.54 -27.86 5.38
N ASP A 84 7.37 -28.91 5.43
CA ASP A 84 8.65 -28.84 6.15
C ASP A 84 9.59 -27.82 5.49
N PRO A 85 9.95 -26.71 6.17
CA PRO A 85 10.68 -25.62 5.55
C PRO A 85 11.99 -26.06 4.90
N GLY A 86 12.11 -25.86 3.59
CA GLY A 86 13.32 -26.18 2.81
C GLY A 86 13.50 -27.65 2.48
N ASN A 87 12.55 -28.52 2.84
CA ASN A 87 12.56 -29.95 2.51
C ASN A 87 11.33 -30.38 1.71
N GLU A 88 10.18 -29.72 1.91
CA GLU A 88 8.93 -30.04 1.23
C GLU A 88 8.35 -28.83 0.48
N VAL A 89 7.59 -29.15 -0.56
CA VAL A 89 6.61 -28.26 -1.17
C VAL A 89 5.25 -28.94 -1.09
N VAL A 90 4.24 -28.19 -0.65
CA VAL A 90 2.83 -28.63 -0.66
C VAL A 90 2.09 -27.87 -1.74
N ARG A 91 1.54 -28.59 -2.69
CA ARG A 91 0.68 -28.07 -3.73
C ARG A 91 -0.77 -28.12 -3.30
N LEU A 92 -1.46 -27.00 -3.41
CA LEU A 92 -2.85 -26.83 -3.03
C LEU A 92 -3.65 -26.51 -4.30
N THR A 93 -4.74 -27.26 -4.53
CA THR A 93 -5.70 -26.98 -5.60
C THR A 93 -6.99 -26.46 -5.00
N PHE A 94 -7.31 -25.21 -5.31
CA PHE A 94 -8.55 -24.56 -4.94
C PHE A 94 -9.56 -24.64 -6.08
N LYS A 95 -10.84 -24.63 -5.72
CA LYS A 95 -11.98 -24.53 -6.61
C LYS A 95 -12.80 -23.29 -6.25
N THR A 96 -13.18 -22.50 -7.24
CA THR A 96 -14.17 -21.43 -7.08
C THR A 96 -14.96 -21.31 -8.38
N GLU A 97 -16.28 -21.15 -8.28
CA GLU A 97 -17.19 -21.08 -9.44
C GLU A 97 -16.97 -22.20 -10.50
N ASP A 98 -16.74 -23.42 -10.04
CA ASP A 98 -16.44 -24.60 -10.87
C ASP A 98 -15.08 -24.65 -11.58
N HIS A 99 -14.24 -23.63 -11.39
CA HIS A 99 -12.90 -23.52 -11.95
C HIS A 99 -11.81 -23.86 -10.94
N ARG A 100 -10.69 -24.44 -11.40
CA ARG A 100 -9.60 -24.95 -10.56
C ARG A 100 -8.32 -24.13 -10.69
N TYR A 101 -7.69 -23.90 -9.54
CA TYR A 101 -6.52 -23.05 -9.38
C TYR A 101 -5.47 -23.73 -8.51
N GLU A 102 -4.21 -23.71 -8.94
CA GLU A 102 -3.10 -24.41 -8.29
C GLU A 102 -2.05 -23.43 -7.75
N THR A 103 -1.56 -23.70 -6.54
CA THR A 103 -0.43 -22.98 -5.95
C THR A 103 0.49 -23.93 -5.19
N ASP A 104 1.77 -23.58 -5.14
CA ASP A 104 2.79 -24.30 -4.37
C ASP A 104 3.15 -23.50 -3.12
N ILE A 105 3.25 -24.18 -1.97
CA ILE A 105 3.55 -23.59 -0.66
C ILE A 105 4.75 -24.32 -0.01
N PRO A 106 5.84 -23.62 0.36
CA PRO A 106 6.09 -22.22 0.06
C PRO A 106 6.16 -21.99 -1.46
N SER A 107 5.82 -20.78 -1.90
CA SER A 107 5.91 -20.42 -3.31
C SER A 107 7.35 -20.52 -3.81
N PRO A 108 7.56 -20.77 -5.12
CA PRO A 108 8.92 -20.85 -5.67
C PRO A 108 9.72 -19.56 -5.51
N SER A 109 9.06 -18.42 -5.38
CA SER A 109 9.70 -17.15 -5.02
C SER A 109 9.36 -16.76 -3.57
N THR A 110 10.16 -15.87 -2.98
CA THR A 110 9.88 -15.26 -1.67
C THR A 110 8.70 -14.26 -1.68
N LYS A 111 7.99 -14.14 -2.81
CA LYS A 111 6.90 -13.19 -3.06
C LYS A 111 5.59 -13.94 -3.27
N SER A 112 4.47 -13.22 -3.15
CA SER A 112 3.15 -13.68 -3.57
C SER A 112 3.15 -14.18 -5.01
N ALA A 113 2.34 -15.20 -5.27
CA ALA A 113 2.24 -15.83 -6.57
C ALA A 113 0.79 -15.84 -7.04
N VAL A 114 0.58 -15.51 -8.32
CA VAL A 114 -0.71 -15.77 -8.98
C VAL A 114 -0.84 -17.29 -9.14
N MET A 115 -1.97 -17.84 -8.72
CA MET A 115 -2.28 -19.25 -8.88
C MET A 115 -2.30 -19.61 -10.37
N LYS A 116 -1.79 -20.80 -10.69
CA LYS A 116 -1.91 -21.35 -12.03
C LYS A 116 -3.36 -21.79 -12.26
N LYS A 117 -4.02 -21.25 -13.28
CA LYS A 117 -5.32 -21.76 -13.74
C LYS A 117 -5.14 -23.14 -14.36
N LEU A 118 -5.99 -24.08 -13.99
CA LEU A 118 -6.01 -25.42 -14.58
C LEU A 118 -7.05 -25.54 -15.71
N ASP A 119 -7.92 -24.55 -15.85
CA ASP A 119 -8.97 -24.42 -16.86
C ASP A 119 -9.15 -22.94 -17.26
N ASP A 120 -10.24 -22.62 -17.96
CA ASP A 120 -10.56 -21.29 -18.49
C ASP A 120 -11.22 -20.34 -17.46
N GLY A 121 -10.95 -20.55 -16.17
CA GLY A 121 -11.53 -19.76 -15.08
C GLY A 121 -11.37 -18.25 -15.23
N PRO A 122 -12.43 -17.47 -14.91
CA PRO A 122 -12.49 -16.05 -15.23
C PRO A 122 -11.55 -15.21 -14.35
N HIS A 123 -11.29 -15.66 -13.12
CA HIS A 123 -10.54 -14.90 -12.13
C HIS A 123 -9.06 -15.21 -12.15
N ASP A 124 -8.21 -14.20 -11.92
CA ASP A 124 -6.85 -14.41 -11.46
C ASP A 124 -6.84 -14.35 -9.93
N LEU A 125 -6.22 -15.32 -9.26
CA LEU A 125 -6.15 -15.41 -7.80
C LEU A 125 -4.70 -15.32 -7.35
N THR A 126 -4.39 -14.49 -6.36
CA THR A 126 -3.05 -14.38 -5.77
C THR A 126 -3.02 -14.99 -4.38
N VAL A 127 -1.98 -15.76 -4.10
CA VAL A 127 -1.71 -16.31 -2.77
C VAL A 127 -0.60 -15.54 -2.10
N VAL A 128 -0.87 -15.11 -0.87
CA VAL A 128 0.11 -14.59 0.07
C VAL A 128 0.27 -15.63 1.17
N TYR A 129 1.42 -16.29 1.20
CA TYR A 129 1.76 -17.23 2.26
C TYR A 129 2.46 -16.49 3.40
N VAL A 130 1.91 -16.56 4.60
CA VAL A 130 2.53 -16.04 5.82
C VAL A 130 3.08 -17.24 6.61
N PRO A 131 4.41 -17.44 6.63
CA PRO A 131 5.00 -18.62 7.25
C PRO A 131 4.73 -18.72 8.75
N ASN A 132 4.64 -17.56 9.43
CA ASN A 132 4.24 -17.52 10.83
C ASN A 132 2.76 -17.93 10.95
N GLY A 133 2.51 -19.09 11.54
CA GLY A 133 1.16 -19.68 11.62
C GLY A 133 0.69 -20.43 10.36
N ALA A 134 1.55 -20.60 9.35
CA ALA A 134 1.24 -21.31 8.10
C ALA A 134 -0.08 -20.85 7.44
N LEU A 135 -0.28 -19.54 7.35
CA LEU A 135 -1.48 -18.95 6.78
C LEU A 135 -1.37 -18.80 5.27
N VAL A 136 -2.38 -19.30 4.55
CA VAL A 136 -2.56 -19.15 3.10
C VAL A 136 -3.69 -18.16 2.88
N ALA A 137 -3.35 -16.92 2.55
CA ALA A 137 -4.34 -15.88 2.23
C ALA A 137 -4.54 -15.76 0.73
N ILE A 138 -5.79 -15.84 0.28
CA ILE A 138 -6.19 -15.84 -1.13
C ILE A 138 -6.89 -14.52 -1.44
N PHE A 139 -6.36 -13.79 -2.42
CA PHE A 139 -6.91 -12.53 -2.91
C PHE A 139 -7.31 -12.67 -4.38
N SER A 140 -8.30 -11.90 -4.83
CA SER A 140 -8.50 -11.64 -6.25
C SER A 140 -7.32 -10.80 -6.75
N SER A 141 -6.67 -11.22 -7.83
CA SER A 141 -5.56 -10.50 -8.41
C SER A 141 -6.07 -9.23 -9.09
N ALA A 142 -5.72 -8.07 -8.54
CA ALA A 142 -5.98 -6.80 -9.18
C ALA A 142 -4.91 -6.51 -10.26
N LYS A 143 -5.34 -5.92 -11.37
CA LYS A 143 -4.42 -5.28 -12.32
C LYS A 143 -3.87 -4.00 -11.69
N LEU A 144 -2.72 -4.09 -11.01
CA LEU A 144 -2.19 -3.02 -10.16
C LEU A 144 -2.03 -1.64 -10.83
N ASN A 145 -1.78 -1.56 -12.13
CA ASN A 145 -1.71 -0.27 -12.82
C ASN A 145 -3.09 0.37 -13.09
N ALA A 146 -4.18 -0.39 -12.95
CA ALA A 146 -5.55 0.04 -13.27
C ALA A 146 -6.58 -0.54 -12.26
N TRP A 147 -6.21 -0.70 -10.99
CA TRP A 147 -7.03 -1.44 -10.03
C TRP A 147 -8.31 -0.71 -9.63
N MET A 148 -8.38 0.62 -9.79
CA MET A 148 -9.59 1.38 -9.49
C MET A 148 -10.67 1.21 -10.58
N HIS A 149 -10.34 0.65 -11.75
CA HIS A 149 -11.28 0.41 -12.85
C HIS A 149 -12.48 -0.47 -12.46
N GLU A 150 -12.29 -1.42 -11.54
CA GLU A 150 -13.33 -2.37 -11.13
C GLU A 150 -14.25 -1.83 -10.01
N LEU A 151 -13.96 -0.63 -9.50
CA LEU A 151 -14.69 -0.04 -8.37
C LEU A 151 -15.79 0.91 -8.86
N GLN A 152 -16.84 1.08 -8.05
CA GLN A 152 -17.99 1.92 -8.41
C GLN A 152 -17.67 3.41 -8.24
N ASP A 153 -18.23 4.23 -9.13
CA ASP A 153 -17.99 5.68 -9.17
C ASP A 153 -18.58 6.41 -7.96
N GLU A 154 -19.65 5.87 -7.38
CA GLU A 154 -20.36 6.42 -6.23
C GLU A 154 -19.61 6.24 -4.92
N TRP A 155 -18.58 5.40 -4.87
CA TRP A 155 -17.83 5.14 -3.64
C TRP A 155 -17.02 6.36 -3.23
N PRO A 156 -17.14 6.84 -1.98
CA PRO A 156 -16.27 7.88 -1.46
C PRO A 156 -14.80 7.46 -1.53
N LEU A 157 -13.89 8.34 -1.92
CA LEU A 157 -12.45 8.03 -1.85
C LEU A 157 -12.01 7.66 -0.43
N THR A 158 -12.70 8.19 0.59
CA THR A 158 -12.34 8.04 2.00
C THR A 158 -12.52 6.63 2.55
N VAL A 159 -13.30 5.76 1.88
CA VAL A 159 -13.55 4.38 2.34
C VAL A 159 -12.66 3.34 1.66
N LEU A 160 -11.91 3.74 0.63
CA LEU A 160 -11.07 2.85 -0.14
C LEU A 160 -9.81 2.44 0.64
N SER A 161 -9.30 1.25 0.33
CA SER A 161 -7.97 0.81 0.71
C SER A 161 -6.96 1.35 -0.30
N ILE A 162 -6.22 2.40 0.05
CA ILE A 162 -5.35 3.14 -0.86
C ILE A 162 -3.90 2.95 -0.44
N PRO A 163 -3.06 2.28 -1.26
CA PRO A 163 -1.64 2.22 -1.01
C PRO A 163 -0.97 3.57 -1.28
N GLY A 164 -0.11 3.99 -0.36
CA GLY A 164 0.66 5.21 -0.45
C GLY A 164 2.14 5.03 -0.17
N THR A 165 2.94 6.02 -0.55
CA THR A 165 4.38 6.06 -0.27
C THR A 165 4.76 7.34 0.48
N HIS A 166 5.58 7.20 1.52
CA HIS A 166 6.07 8.32 2.31
C HIS A 166 7.24 9.00 1.59
N ASN A 167 7.22 10.33 1.56
CA ASN A 167 8.13 11.15 0.77
C ASN A 167 8.45 10.53 -0.60
N SER A 168 7.40 10.31 -1.40
CA SER A 168 7.37 9.40 -2.56
C SER A 168 8.53 9.50 -3.55
N PRO A 169 9.09 10.68 -3.90
CA PRO A 169 10.17 10.75 -4.89
C PRO A 169 11.56 10.40 -4.34
N THR A 170 11.70 10.05 -3.06
CA THR A 170 13.01 9.80 -2.40
C THR A 170 13.63 8.44 -2.74
N CYS A 171 13.83 8.16 -4.02
CA CYS A 171 14.45 6.94 -4.52
C CYS A 171 15.90 7.10 -5.02
N TYR A 172 16.39 8.34 -5.09
CA TYR A 172 17.71 8.65 -5.63
C TYR A 172 18.84 8.38 -4.63
N THR A 173 20.08 8.42 -5.12
CA THR A 173 21.27 8.41 -4.28
C THR A 173 21.27 9.65 -3.38
N ALA A 174 21.02 9.43 -2.09
CA ALA A 174 20.93 10.44 -1.05
C ALA A 174 21.67 9.98 0.22
N LEU A 175 21.69 10.82 1.26
CA LEU A 175 22.09 10.34 2.59
C LEU A 175 21.18 9.17 3.02
N PRO A 176 21.69 8.14 3.71
CA PRO A 176 20.90 6.94 3.99
C PRO A 176 19.58 7.17 4.73
N SER A 177 19.50 8.18 5.59
CA SER A 177 18.28 8.56 6.32
C SER A 177 17.28 9.39 5.50
N VAL A 178 17.65 9.81 4.28
CA VAL A 178 16.82 10.63 3.36
C VAL A 178 16.10 9.74 2.34
N ARG A 179 16.62 8.56 2.03
CA ARG A 179 16.04 7.65 1.05
C ARG A 179 14.91 6.81 1.68
N CYS A 180 13.67 7.13 1.34
CA CYS A 180 12.49 6.41 1.84
C CYS A 180 11.97 5.36 0.85
N GLN A 181 12.31 5.49 -0.44
CA GLN A 181 11.77 4.64 -1.50
C GLN A 181 12.85 3.86 -2.26
N ALA A 182 12.49 2.64 -2.67
CA ALA A 182 13.36 1.80 -3.48
C ALA A 182 13.34 2.20 -4.96
N VAL A 183 12.18 2.65 -5.44
CA VAL A 183 11.86 2.86 -6.86
C VAL A 183 11.21 4.22 -7.11
N GLY A 184 11.24 4.71 -8.35
CA GLY A 184 10.69 6.02 -8.74
C GLY A 184 9.16 6.04 -8.91
N ILE A 185 8.60 7.25 -9.08
CA ILE A 185 7.14 7.47 -9.18
C ILE A 185 6.48 6.62 -10.28
N PRO A 186 7.00 6.52 -11.53
CA PRO A 186 6.37 5.68 -12.54
C PRO A 186 6.19 4.23 -12.08
N GLU A 187 7.21 3.64 -11.46
CA GLU A 187 7.16 2.25 -11.01
C GLU A 187 6.22 2.07 -9.81
N GLN A 188 6.17 3.03 -8.88
CA GLN A 188 5.21 3.04 -7.79
C GLN A 188 3.76 3.03 -8.32
N LEU A 189 3.45 3.89 -9.30
CA LEU A 189 2.12 4.01 -9.89
C LEU A 189 1.73 2.74 -10.68
N GLN A 190 2.65 2.19 -11.48
CA GLN A 190 2.42 0.94 -12.22
C GLN A 190 2.14 -0.26 -11.29
N ASN A 191 2.60 -0.19 -10.03
CA ASN A 191 2.40 -1.25 -9.03
C ASN A 191 1.36 -0.92 -7.96
N GLY A 192 0.47 0.04 -8.21
CA GLY A 192 -0.76 0.23 -7.43
C GLY A 192 -0.74 1.35 -6.40
N VAL A 193 0.37 2.05 -6.22
CA VAL A 193 0.42 3.24 -5.35
C VAL A 193 -0.47 4.33 -5.93
N ARG A 194 -1.34 4.92 -5.10
CA ARG A 194 -2.27 5.99 -5.50
C ARG A 194 -2.29 7.16 -4.52
N PHE A 195 -1.59 7.06 -3.38
CA PHE A 195 -1.32 8.20 -2.51
C PHE A 195 0.16 8.57 -2.53
N LEU A 196 0.47 9.83 -2.81
CA LEU A 196 1.84 10.33 -2.84
C LEU A 196 2.03 11.42 -1.77
N ASP A 197 2.93 11.19 -0.82
CA ASP A 197 3.40 12.23 0.11
C ASP A 197 4.54 13.01 -0.55
N ILE A 198 4.27 14.24 -0.96
CA ILE A 198 5.20 15.10 -1.68
C ILE A 198 5.62 16.26 -0.79
N ARG A 199 6.94 16.43 -0.66
CA ARG A 199 7.54 17.48 0.15
C ARG A 199 8.37 18.41 -0.72
N VAL A 200 8.04 19.68 -0.68
CA VAL A 200 8.63 20.70 -1.56
C VAL A 200 9.29 21.82 -0.77
N SER A 201 10.43 22.30 -1.27
CA SER A 201 11.05 23.54 -0.84
C SER A 201 10.63 24.67 -1.79
N ALA A 202 10.22 25.79 -1.21
CA ALA A 202 9.82 27.00 -1.93
C ALA A 202 10.77 28.16 -1.59
N ASN A 203 11.15 28.94 -2.60
CA ASN A 203 12.00 30.13 -2.43
C ASN A 203 11.14 31.40 -2.35
N SER A 204 11.73 32.50 -1.86
CA SER A 204 11.04 33.80 -1.84
C SER A 204 11.05 34.48 -3.21
N ASP A 205 12.02 34.14 -4.05
CA ASP A 205 12.40 34.95 -5.22
C ASP A 205 12.04 34.28 -6.56
N ASP A 206 11.60 33.02 -6.54
CA ASP A 206 11.19 32.24 -7.71
C ASP A 206 10.05 31.27 -7.35
N ASP A 207 9.30 30.84 -8.37
CA ASP A 207 8.14 29.94 -8.25
C ASP A 207 8.49 28.46 -8.45
N VAL A 208 9.78 28.11 -8.47
CA VAL A 208 10.25 26.75 -8.71
C VAL A 208 10.23 25.93 -7.43
N LEU A 209 9.41 24.90 -7.42
CA LEU A 209 9.33 23.93 -6.33
C LEU A 209 10.32 22.77 -6.54
N THR A 210 11.21 22.60 -5.57
CA THR A 210 12.19 21.50 -5.53
C THR A 210 11.79 20.44 -4.52
N LEU A 211 12.08 19.17 -4.82
CA LEU A 211 11.72 18.03 -3.97
C LEU A 211 12.77 17.84 -2.86
N VAL A 212 12.32 17.69 -1.62
CA VAL A 212 13.18 17.67 -0.43
C VAL A 212 12.76 16.61 0.59
N HIS A 213 13.63 16.33 1.54
CA HIS A 213 13.33 15.56 2.74
C HIS A 213 13.86 16.33 3.95
N SER A 214 12.98 16.93 4.76
CA SER A 214 13.39 17.86 5.82
C SER A 214 14.29 18.96 5.21
N ALA A 215 15.46 19.23 5.78
CA ALA A 215 16.41 20.22 5.28
C ALA A 215 17.28 19.75 4.09
N PHE A 216 17.13 18.50 3.63
CA PHE A 216 18.03 17.89 2.64
C PHE A 216 17.38 17.77 1.25
N PRO A 217 18.16 17.95 0.16
CA PRO A 217 17.69 17.55 -1.17
C PRO A 217 17.57 16.03 -1.24
N ILE A 218 16.62 15.53 -2.03
CA ILE A 218 16.38 14.09 -2.18
C ILE A 218 17.42 13.37 -3.05
N SER A 219 18.44 14.08 -3.55
CA SER A 219 19.43 13.58 -4.50
C SER A 219 20.76 14.33 -4.33
N LEU A 220 21.87 13.58 -4.23
CA LEU A 220 23.23 14.13 -4.18
C LEU A 220 23.77 14.56 -5.55
N THR A 221 23.09 14.20 -6.64
CA THR A 221 23.52 14.50 -8.02
C THR A 221 22.81 15.71 -8.63
N GLY A 222 22.17 16.52 -7.79
CA GLY A 222 21.43 17.72 -8.19
C GLY A 222 19.96 17.68 -7.77
N ASN A 223 19.33 18.85 -7.80
CA ASN A 223 17.94 19.04 -7.43
C ASN A 223 17.00 18.23 -8.34
N LYS A 224 15.89 17.81 -7.76
CA LYS A 224 14.76 17.20 -8.47
C LYS A 224 13.58 18.14 -8.35
N TYR A 225 12.84 18.31 -9.43
CA TYR A 225 11.83 19.34 -9.54
C TYR A 225 10.43 18.74 -9.49
N PHE A 226 9.51 19.49 -8.89
CA PHE A 226 8.10 19.11 -8.82
C PHE A 226 7.47 19.01 -10.22
N ALA A 227 7.90 19.87 -11.16
CA ALA A 227 7.45 19.86 -12.56
C ALA A 227 7.71 18.51 -13.25
N ASP A 228 8.95 18.02 -13.18
CA ASP A 228 9.36 16.79 -13.87
C ASP A 228 8.55 15.57 -13.36
N MET A 229 8.33 15.51 -12.04
CA MET A 229 7.53 14.47 -11.41
C MET A 229 6.05 14.53 -11.83
N LEU A 230 5.50 15.73 -12.04
CA LEU A 230 4.12 15.87 -12.49
C LEU A 230 3.91 15.34 -13.91
N GLU A 231 4.90 15.47 -14.79
CA GLU A 231 4.80 14.91 -16.15
C GLU A 231 4.70 13.38 -16.13
N ASP A 232 5.45 12.71 -15.26
CA ASP A 232 5.33 11.25 -15.04
C ASP A 232 3.93 10.87 -14.56
N ILE A 233 3.35 11.67 -13.65
CA ILE A 233 2.01 11.46 -13.11
C ILE A 233 0.93 11.68 -14.17
N TYR A 234 1.02 12.75 -14.96
CA TYR A 234 0.06 13.02 -16.03
C TYR A 234 0.07 11.92 -17.09
N LYS A 235 1.26 11.46 -17.48
CA LYS A 235 1.40 10.33 -18.40
C LYS A 235 0.71 9.08 -17.86
N PHE A 236 0.91 8.76 -16.58
CA PHE A 236 0.24 7.62 -15.96
C PHE A 236 -1.30 7.75 -15.99
N LEU A 237 -1.85 8.92 -15.67
CA LEU A 237 -3.30 9.17 -15.69
C LEU A 237 -3.89 9.19 -17.11
N GLU A 238 -3.09 9.57 -18.11
CA GLU A 238 -3.46 9.47 -19.53
C GLU A 238 -3.53 8.00 -19.99
N GLU A 239 -2.58 7.17 -19.56
CA GLU A 239 -2.55 5.74 -19.86
C GLU A 239 -3.60 4.94 -19.06
N ASN A 240 -4.01 5.44 -17.89
CA ASN A 240 -4.91 4.75 -16.95
C ASN A 240 -6.02 5.71 -16.45
N PRO A 241 -6.99 6.11 -17.30
CA PRO A 241 -7.97 7.16 -16.99
C PRO A 241 -8.99 6.76 -15.91
N SER A 242 -9.06 5.48 -15.54
CA SER A 242 -9.85 5.00 -14.40
C SER A 242 -9.26 5.40 -13.05
N GLU A 243 -7.96 5.70 -13.02
CA GLU A 243 -7.22 5.86 -11.77
C GLU A 243 -7.31 7.28 -11.23
N VAL A 244 -7.07 7.39 -9.92
CA VAL A 244 -7.02 8.66 -9.19
C VAL A 244 -5.75 8.71 -8.36
N ILE A 245 -5.06 9.85 -8.38
CA ILE A 245 -3.91 10.07 -7.51
C ILE A 245 -4.27 11.05 -6.41
N ILE A 246 -4.12 10.66 -5.15
CA ILE A 246 -4.18 11.57 -4.02
C ILE A 246 -2.76 12.10 -3.79
N MET A 247 -2.56 13.40 -3.96
CA MET A 247 -1.27 14.04 -3.73
C MET A 247 -1.34 14.90 -2.48
N SER A 248 -0.68 14.44 -1.42
CA SER A 248 -0.41 15.23 -0.23
C SER A 248 0.79 16.12 -0.48
N VAL A 249 0.63 17.44 -0.40
CA VAL A 249 1.73 18.39 -0.57
C VAL A 249 2.01 19.08 0.77
N LYS A 250 3.28 19.10 1.17
CA LYS A 250 3.78 19.79 2.37
C LYS A 250 4.99 20.66 2.02
N ARG A 251 5.06 21.87 2.58
CA ARG A 251 6.30 22.67 2.52
C ARG A 251 7.32 22.15 3.53
N GLU A 252 8.53 21.88 3.06
CA GLU A 252 9.72 21.58 3.86
C GLU A 252 10.95 22.27 3.23
N GLY A 253 12.16 21.82 3.55
CA GLY A 253 13.38 22.37 2.97
C GLY A 253 13.89 23.62 3.69
N THR A 254 14.99 24.14 3.16
CA THR A 254 15.66 25.34 3.66
C THR A 254 15.27 26.60 2.89
N GLY A 255 14.38 26.47 1.89
CA GLY A 255 13.81 27.58 1.15
C GLY A 255 13.06 28.55 2.06
N LYS A 256 13.17 29.84 1.75
CA LYS A 256 12.62 30.94 2.57
C LYS A 256 11.21 31.37 2.19
N GLY A 257 10.60 30.71 1.19
CA GLY A 257 9.22 30.97 0.79
C GLY A 257 8.23 30.57 1.87
N SER A 258 7.20 31.38 2.09
CA SER A 258 6.10 31.06 3.00
C SER A 258 5.12 30.05 2.39
N ASP A 259 4.25 29.46 3.22
CA ASP A 259 3.16 28.62 2.73
C ASP A 259 2.25 29.38 1.74
N ALA A 260 1.97 30.66 2.02
CA ALA A 260 1.17 31.53 1.14
C ALA A 260 1.83 31.77 -0.22
N GLN A 261 3.15 31.96 -0.27
CA GLN A 261 3.88 32.06 -1.54
C GLN A 261 3.87 30.72 -2.27
N MET A 262 4.20 29.63 -1.58
CA MET A 262 4.18 28.29 -2.15
C MET A 262 2.80 27.95 -2.71
N SER A 263 1.71 28.34 -2.04
CA SER A 263 0.36 28.07 -2.52
C SER A 263 0.05 28.80 -3.83
N LYS A 264 0.49 30.05 -3.97
CA LYS A 264 0.37 30.79 -5.24
C LYS A 264 1.19 30.11 -6.34
N TYR A 265 2.43 29.73 -6.04
CA TYR A 265 3.31 29.05 -7.00
C TYR A 265 2.74 27.71 -7.45
N LEU A 266 2.25 26.89 -6.50
CA LEU A 266 1.60 25.62 -6.79
C LEU A 266 0.42 25.84 -7.74
N LYS A 267 -0.44 26.82 -7.43
CA LYS A 267 -1.62 27.13 -8.24
C LYS A 267 -1.23 27.59 -9.65
N SER A 268 -0.55 28.73 -9.79
CA SER A 268 -0.29 29.34 -11.10
C SER A 268 0.79 28.61 -11.91
N GLY A 269 1.80 28.08 -11.22
CA GLY A 269 2.97 27.44 -11.82
C GLY A 269 2.73 26.00 -12.24
N TYR A 270 1.74 25.31 -11.67
CA TYR A 270 1.56 23.87 -11.87
C TYR A 270 0.10 23.45 -12.09
N VAL A 271 -0.80 23.78 -11.16
CA VAL A 271 -2.20 23.31 -11.21
C VAL A 271 -2.98 23.97 -12.36
N ASP A 272 -2.94 25.29 -12.48
CA ASP A 272 -3.70 26.04 -13.49
C ASP A 272 -3.28 25.68 -14.93
N LYS A 273 -2.04 25.19 -15.11
CA LYS A 273 -1.53 24.76 -16.42
C LYS A 273 -2.22 23.50 -16.95
N ARG A 274 -2.79 22.68 -16.07
CA ARG A 274 -3.52 21.44 -16.39
C ARG A 274 -4.73 21.28 -15.49
N ALA A 275 -5.54 22.32 -15.33
CA ALA A 275 -6.62 22.37 -14.33
C ALA A 275 -7.62 21.21 -14.45
N ASP A 276 -7.84 20.67 -15.66
CA ASP A 276 -8.67 19.49 -15.92
C ASP A 276 -8.17 18.22 -15.21
N ARG A 277 -6.88 18.17 -14.87
CA ARG A 277 -6.19 17.07 -14.18
C ARG A 277 -6.14 17.22 -12.68
N TRP A 278 -6.77 18.24 -12.11
CA TRP A 278 -6.74 18.45 -10.66
C TRP A 278 -8.15 18.54 -10.08
N TRP A 279 -8.32 17.89 -8.94
CA TRP A 279 -9.42 18.14 -8.02
C TRP A 279 -8.92 19.05 -6.90
N THR A 280 -9.38 20.30 -6.94
CA THR A 280 -9.05 21.35 -5.97
C THR A 280 -10.25 21.80 -5.15
N ASP A 281 -11.38 21.12 -5.26
CA ASP A 281 -12.51 21.34 -4.34
C ASP A 281 -12.08 20.90 -2.92
N PRO A 282 -12.44 21.66 -1.86
CA PRO A 282 -12.09 21.32 -0.48
C PRO A 282 -12.76 20.03 0.03
N ARG A 283 -13.81 19.55 -0.63
CA ARG A 283 -14.49 18.29 -0.29
C ARG A 283 -13.69 17.07 -0.78
N ALA A 284 -13.75 15.99 -0.02
CA ALA A 284 -13.32 14.68 -0.50
C ALA A 284 -14.26 14.18 -1.62
N PRO A 285 -13.76 13.90 -2.84
CA PRO A 285 -14.61 13.44 -3.93
C PRO A 285 -15.03 11.98 -3.75
N ASN A 286 -16.06 11.59 -4.50
CA ASN A 286 -16.30 10.19 -4.83
C ASN A 286 -15.39 9.77 -6.01
N LEU A 287 -15.25 8.46 -6.22
CA LEU A 287 -14.30 7.92 -7.19
C LEU A 287 -14.52 8.47 -8.60
N GLY A 288 -15.76 8.47 -9.09
CA GLY A 288 -16.12 8.94 -10.43
C GLY A 288 -15.77 10.41 -10.68
N GLU A 289 -15.94 11.27 -9.66
CA GLU A 289 -15.61 12.69 -9.75
C GLU A 289 -14.11 12.92 -9.95
N ALA A 290 -13.29 12.05 -9.37
CA ALA A 290 -11.84 12.18 -9.32
C ALA A 290 -11.07 11.39 -10.40
N ARG A 291 -11.72 10.47 -11.13
CA ARG A 291 -11.06 9.68 -12.19
C ARG A 291 -10.31 10.55 -13.18
N GLY A 292 -9.08 10.12 -13.50
CA GLY A 292 -8.17 10.81 -14.40
C GLY A 292 -7.57 12.10 -13.84
N LYS A 293 -7.71 12.35 -12.52
CA LYS A 293 -7.24 13.57 -11.84
C LYS A 293 -6.35 13.27 -10.63
N ILE A 294 -5.65 14.32 -10.22
CA ILE A 294 -4.91 14.43 -8.97
C ILE A 294 -5.80 15.14 -7.94
N VAL A 295 -6.15 14.47 -6.85
CA VAL A 295 -6.81 15.07 -5.68
C VAL A 295 -5.75 15.72 -4.80
N LEU A 296 -5.77 17.05 -4.72
CA LEU A 296 -4.82 17.79 -3.89
C LEU A 296 -5.24 17.72 -2.41
N VAL A 297 -4.39 17.12 -1.58
CA VAL A 297 -4.46 17.21 -0.12
C VAL A 297 -3.39 18.20 0.34
N ARG A 298 -3.82 19.30 0.98
CA ARG A 298 -2.89 20.38 1.36
C ARG A 298 -2.46 20.26 2.81
N ARG A 299 -1.17 20.13 3.06
CA ARG A 299 -0.54 20.24 4.41
C ARG A 299 0.21 21.56 4.56
N PHE A 300 -0.38 22.64 4.04
CA PHE A 300 0.17 23.99 4.06
C PHE A 300 -0.95 25.02 4.16
N ALA A 301 -0.61 26.18 4.69
CA ALA A 301 -1.51 27.32 4.80
C ALA A 301 -1.67 28.05 3.47
N LEU A 302 -2.81 28.69 3.34
CA LEU A 302 -3.19 29.40 2.15
C LEU A 302 -3.03 30.90 2.28
N ASP A 303 -2.62 31.52 1.18
CA ASP A 303 -2.76 32.95 1.01
C ASP A 303 -4.23 33.38 1.11
N ASP A 304 -4.47 34.54 1.71
CA ASP A 304 -5.82 35.05 1.97
C ASP A 304 -6.63 35.22 0.66
N GLU A 305 -5.98 35.61 -0.44
CA GLU A 305 -6.62 35.82 -1.75
C GLU A 305 -7.12 34.52 -2.41
N MET A 306 -6.63 33.38 -1.94
CA MET A 306 -6.99 32.07 -2.49
C MET A 306 -8.13 31.40 -1.71
N ARG A 307 -8.68 32.03 -0.66
CA ARG A 307 -9.61 31.38 0.27
C ARG A 307 -11.04 31.18 -0.25
N ASP A 308 -11.39 31.76 -1.38
CA ASP A 308 -12.74 31.63 -1.97
C ASP A 308 -12.81 30.50 -3.00
N GLY A 309 -13.67 29.50 -2.76
CA GLY A 309 -14.15 28.58 -3.82
C GLY A 309 -13.28 27.35 -4.14
N GLY A 310 -12.13 27.15 -3.50
CA GLY A 310 -11.41 25.87 -3.45
C GLY A 310 -9.90 25.92 -3.78
N TYR A 311 -9.13 25.05 -3.13
CA TYR A 311 -7.66 24.93 -3.25
C TYR A 311 -7.12 23.64 -2.59
N GLY A 312 -7.91 22.57 -2.67
CA GLY A 312 -7.58 21.23 -2.19
C GLY A 312 -8.18 20.89 -0.82
N VAL A 313 -8.25 19.60 -0.55
CA VAL A 313 -8.75 19.02 0.70
C VAL A 313 -7.84 19.44 1.85
N ASP A 314 -8.39 20.12 2.85
CA ASP A 314 -7.64 20.71 3.96
C ASP A 314 -7.05 19.67 4.90
N ALA A 315 -5.73 19.55 4.94
CA ALA A 315 -5.00 18.78 5.94
C ALA A 315 -3.90 19.63 6.62
N GLN A 316 -4.10 20.94 6.71
CA GLN A 316 -3.14 21.85 7.38
C GLN A 316 -3.03 21.51 8.88
N GLU A 317 -4.17 21.28 9.53
CA GLU A 317 -4.20 20.80 10.90
C GLU A 317 -3.76 19.33 10.94
N TRP A 318 -2.52 19.09 11.36
CA TRP A 318 -1.91 17.76 11.39
C TRP A 318 -1.23 17.52 12.74
N PRO A 319 -1.81 16.69 13.62
CA PRO A 319 -1.20 16.42 14.92
C PRO A 319 0.17 15.76 14.78
N ASP A 320 1.15 16.31 15.49
CA ASP A 320 2.53 15.84 15.45
C ASP A 320 2.71 14.50 16.18
N ASN A 321 3.52 13.61 15.61
CA ASN A 321 3.97 12.34 16.18
C ASN A 321 2.87 11.54 16.92
N CYS A 322 1.70 11.36 16.32
CA CYS A 322 0.49 10.88 17.00
C CYS A 322 0.12 9.42 16.67
N GLU A 323 -0.49 8.70 17.62
CA GLU A 323 -1.11 7.38 17.39
C GLU A 323 -2.47 7.48 16.67
N ASP A 324 -3.24 8.52 16.99
CA ASP A 324 -4.65 8.67 16.59
C ASP A 324 -5.09 10.14 16.67
N GLY A 325 -4.53 10.95 15.78
CA GLY A 325 -4.84 12.36 15.64
C GLY A 325 -6.11 12.60 14.83
N VAL A 326 -6.79 13.70 15.12
CA VAL A 326 -7.82 14.28 14.26
C VAL A 326 -7.22 15.48 13.54
N GLY A 327 -7.35 15.54 12.23
CA GLY A 327 -6.80 16.62 11.40
C GLY A 327 -7.81 17.18 10.41
N GLY A 328 -7.47 18.33 9.81
CA GLY A 328 -8.23 18.96 8.74
C GLY A 328 -9.69 19.23 9.10
N GLY A 329 -9.97 19.82 10.27
CA GLY A 329 -11.34 20.08 10.73
C GLY A 329 -12.19 18.82 10.91
N GLY A 330 -11.57 17.66 11.12
CA GLY A 330 -12.25 16.37 11.25
C GLY A 330 -12.32 15.55 9.96
N GLY A 331 -11.77 16.04 8.85
CA GLY A 331 -11.69 15.31 7.58
C GLY A 331 -10.66 14.18 7.56
N PHE A 332 -9.75 14.12 8.55
CA PHE A 332 -8.68 13.13 8.65
C PHE A 332 -8.60 12.51 10.04
N ARG A 333 -8.37 11.19 10.08
CA ARG A 333 -7.91 10.44 11.27
C ARG A 333 -6.53 9.87 10.98
N ILE A 334 -5.54 10.23 11.78
CA ILE A 334 -4.13 10.10 11.41
C ILE A 334 -3.38 9.27 12.46
N GLN A 335 -2.65 8.25 12.01
CA GLN A 335 -1.54 7.67 12.75
C GLN A 335 -0.24 8.09 12.03
N ASP A 336 0.57 8.90 12.72
CA ASP A 336 1.82 9.45 12.21
C ASP A 336 2.90 9.43 13.32
N PHE A 337 3.00 8.32 14.06
CA PHE A 337 4.06 8.11 15.04
C PHE A 337 5.37 7.79 14.30
N TYR A 338 6.19 8.80 14.00
CA TYR A 338 7.38 8.64 13.16
C TYR A 338 8.69 8.64 13.95
N GLU A 339 8.69 9.03 15.23
CA GLU A 339 9.90 9.07 16.06
C GLU A 339 10.17 7.72 16.74
N VAL A 340 10.96 6.87 16.08
CA VAL A 340 11.38 5.58 16.62
C VAL A 340 12.83 5.69 17.07
N THR A 341 13.04 6.05 18.34
CA THR A 341 14.38 6.28 18.90
C THR A 341 15.24 5.02 18.97
N GLU A 342 14.62 3.89 19.31
CA GLU A 342 15.25 2.59 19.52
C GLU A 342 14.49 1.49 18.80
N SER A 343 15.17 0.38 18.51
CA SER A 343 14.59 -0.74 17.77
C SER A 343 13.41 -1.42 18.48
N GLN A 344 13.33 -1.32 19.81
CA GLN A 344 12.20 -1.79 20.62
C GLN A 344 10.92 -0.98 20.35
N ASN A 345 11.04 0.29 19.94
CA ASN A 345 9.90 1.13 19.59
C ASN A 345 9.29 0.77 18.21
N ILE A 346 9.92 -0.12 17.44
CA ILE A 346 9.34 -0.63 16.18
C ILE A 346 8.09 -1.47 16.47
N GLU A 347 8.05 -2.20 17.58
CA GLU A 347 6.86 -2.97 17.99
C GLU A 347 5.68 -2.04 18.28
N LYS A 348 5.95 -0.92 18.95
CA LYS A 348 4.96 0.14 19.19
C LYS A 348 4.44 0.74 17.88
N LYS A 349 5.31 0.97 16.90
CA LYS A 349 4.90 1.41 15.55
C LYS A 349 3.99 0.40 14.88
N ILE A 350 4.29 -0.90 14.98
CA ILE A 350 3.47 -1.99 14.44
C ILE A 350 2.10 -2.01 15.13
N GLU A 351 2.05 -1.90 16.46
CA GLU A 351 0.81 -1.85 17.23
C GLU A 351 -0.08 -0.68 16.79
N TYR A 352 0.48 0.52 16.70
CA TYR A 352 -0.24 1.72 16.27
C TYR A 352 -0.73 1.60 14.83
N SER A 353 0.08 1.02 13.94
CA SER A 353 -0.30 0.75 12.56
C SER A 353 -1.48 -0.21 12.48
N ARG A 354 -1.46 -1.30 13.28
CA ARG A 354 -2.57 -2.26 13.36
C ARG A 354 -3.84 -1.63 13.93
N GLY A 355 -3.72 -0.81 14.97
CA GLY A 355 -4.85 -0.07 15.54
C GLY A 355 -5.48 0.89 14.53
N GLN A 356 -4.68 1.55 13.69
CA GLN A 356 -5.23 2.45 12.66
C GLN A 356 -5.92 1.71 11.52
N LEU A 357 -5.39 0.55 11.10
CA LEU A 357 -6.07 -0.34 10.15
C LEU A 357 -7.42 -0.80 10.71
N GLU A 358 -7.47 -1.16 11.99
CA GLU A 358 -8.72 -1.57 12.65
C GLU A 358 -9.76 -0.43 12.68
N ARG A 359 -9.37 0.79 13.05
CA ARG A 359 -10.28 1.96 13.04
C ARG A 359 -10.82 2.28 11.65
N ALA A 360 -9.99 2.10 10.62
CA ALA A 360 -10.43 2.26 9.24
C ALA A 360 -11.49 1.21 8.88
N ALA A 361 -11.25 -0.07 9.25
CA ALA A 361 -12.19 -1.16 8.99
C ALA A 361 -13.50 -1.08 9.79
N GLU A 362 -13.52 -0.35 10.91
CA GLU A 362 -14.75 -0.11 11.67
C GLU A 362 -15.76 0.73 10.88
N GLN A 363 -15.29 1.58 9.97
CA GLN A 363 -16.17 2.50 9.26
C GLN A 363 -17.17 1.75 8.38
N ALA A 364 -18.38 2.29 8.33
CA ALA A 364 -19.42 1.85 7.43
C ALA A 364 -19.90 3.04 6.60
N PHE A 365 -20.22 2.77 5.35
CA PHE A 365 -20.96 3.69 4.49
C PHE A 365 -22.02 2.90 3.74
N ALA A 366 -23.09 3.59 3.35
CA ALA A 366 -24.18 3.05 2.57
C ALA A 366 -24.44 4.00 1.39
N LEU A 367 -24.71 3.44 0.22
CA LEU A 367 -25.10 4.18 -0.98
C LEU A 367 -26.61 4.24 -1.13
N ALA A 368 -27.11 5.14 -1.99
CA ALA A 368 -28.54 5.22 -2.29
C ALA A 368 -29.08 3.84 -2.71
N GLY A 369 -30.14 3.39 -2.03
CA GLY A 369 -30.73 2.06 -2.23
C GLY A 369 -30.24 0.97 -1.27
N MET A 370 -29.23 1.23 -0.44
CA MET A 370 -28.83 0.33 0.66
C MET A 370 -29.70 0.56 1.92
N PRO A 371 -29.91 -0.46 2.78
CA PRO A 371 -30.80 -0.37 3.94
C PRO A 371 -30.48 0.77 4.91
N ASP A 372 -29.19 1.05 5.13
CA ASP A 372 -28.70 2.06 6.08
C ASP A 372 -28.35 3.40 5.41
N TYR A 373 -28.84 3.63 4.19
CA TYR A 373 -28.55 4.87 3.46
C TYR A 373 -29.17 6.10 4.14
N ASN A 374 -28.35 7.13 4.32
CA ASN A 374 -28.79 8.43 4.79
C ASN A 374 -28.16 9.51 3.89
N ALA A 375 -29.00 10.24 3.14
CA ALA A 375 -28.57 11.29 2.22
C ALA A 375 -27.85 12.46 2.93
N GLU A 376 -28.12 12.67 4.22
CA GLU A 376 -27.49 13.72 5.04
C GLU A 376 -26.21 13.23 5.74
N ALA A 377 -25.90 11.93 5.66
CA ALA A 377 -24.68 11.41 6.28
C ALA A 377 -23.44 11.89 5.51
N ARG A 378 -22.50 12.45 6.25
CA ARG A 378 -21.19 12.79 5.70
C ARG A 378 -20.37 11.52 5.49
N PRO A 379 -19.57 11.43 4.42
CA PRO A 379 -18.64 10.32 4.27
C PRO A 379 -17.67 10.28 5.46
N PRO A 380 -17.18 9.09 5.84
CA PRO A 380 -16.18 8.98 6.90
C PRO A 380 -14.91 9.76 6.51
N PRO A 381 -14.08 10.16 7.50
CA PRO A 381 -12.83 10.86 7.24
C PRO A 381 -11.84 9.96 6.50
N PHE A 382 -10.83 10.57 5.88
CA PHE A 382 -9.66 9.82 5.45
C PHE A 382 -8.94 9.25 6.67
N PHE A 383 -8.88 7.92 6.77
CA PHE A 383 -7.98 7.25 7.68
C PHE A 383 -6.59 7.20 7.03
N VAL A 384 -5.61 7.82 7.67
CA VAL A 384 -4.24 7.88 7.20
C VAL A 384 -3.33 7.13 8.17
N ASN A 385 -2.55 6.20 7.65
CA ASN A 385 -1.72 5.31 8.43
C ASN A 385 -0.29 5.29 7.87
N PHE A 386 0.61 6.07 8.46
CA PHE A 386 2.02 6.01 8.10
C PHE A 386 2.63 4.75 8.72
N LEU A 387 3.15 3.83 7.91
CA LEU A 387 3.99 2.73 8.38
C LEU A 387 5.44 3.16 8.55
N SER A 388 5.83 4.24 7.87
CA SER A 388 7.14 4.86 7.95
C SER A 388 7.43 5.41 9.34
N ALA A 389 8.69 5.34 9.73
CA ALA A 389 9.26 6.01 10.89
C ALA A 389 10.76 6.14 10.66
N SER A 390 11.45 6.94 11.47
CA SER A 390 12.90 7.08 11.36
C SER A 390 13.54 7.53 12.66
N ASN A 391 14.84 7.29 12.76
CA ASN A 391 15.75 8.07 13.60
C ASN A 391 17.03 8.34 12.82
N PHE A 392 17.32 9.62 12.61
CA PHE A 392 18.47 10.07 11.84
C PHE A 392 19.81 9.57 12.42
N PHE A 393 19.93 9.58 13.75
CA PHE A 393 21.18 9.27 14.46
C PHE A 393 21.39 7.78 14.71
N ASN A 394 20.36 6.95 14.51
CA ASN A 394 20.44 5.51 14.76
C ASN A 394 20.25 4.73 13.46
N ALA A 395 21.34 4.19 12.91
CA ALA A 395 21.34 3.43 11.66
C ALA A 395 20.45 2.18 11.68
N THR A 396 20.18 1.61 12.87
CA THR A 396 19.25 0.47 13.01
C THR A 396 17.78 0.88 12.86
N CYS A 397 17.51 2.18 12.89
CA CYS A 397 16.19 2.81 12.79
C CYS A 397 16.11 3.75 11.57
N TRP A 398 16.96 3.52 10.56
CA TRP A 398 16.78 4.15 9.25
C TRP A 398 15.55 3.58 8.53
N PRO A 399 14.94 4.34 7.58
CA PRO A 399 13.69 3.97 6.91
C PRO A 399 13.67 2.52 6.40
N GLU A 400 14.72 2.08 5.71
CA GLU A 400 14.86 0.70 5.19
C GLU A 400 14.72 -0.36 6.29
N ARG A 401 15.37 -0.14 7.43
CA ARG A 401 15.42 -1.11 8.54
C ARG A 401 14.10 -1.21 9.29
N ILE A 402 13.39 -0.09 9.38
CA ILE A 402 12.04 -0.06 9.96
C ILE A 402 11.05 -0.74 9.00
N ALA A 403 11.06 -0.37 7.72
CA ALA A 403 10.21 -0.96 6.69
C ALA A 403 10.38 -2.49 6.60
N ALA A 404 11.61 -3.00 6.72
CA ALA A 404 11.93 -4.43 6.72
C ALA A 404 11.26 -5.20 7.89
N LYS A 405 10.80 -4.52 8.94
CA LYS A 405 10.06 -5.12 10.06
C LYS A 405 8.57 -4.79 10.02
N VAL A 406 8.21 -3.53 9.75
CA VAL A 406 6.81 -3.06 9.77
C VAL A 406 6.03 -3.66 8.60
N ASN A 407 6.58 -3.66 7.37
CA ASN A 407 5.85 -4.11 6.19
C ASN A 407 5.42 -5.59 6.32
N PRO A 408 6.31 -6.55 6.69
CA PRO A 408 5.88 -7.94 6.91
C PRO A 408 4.86 -8.10 8.04
N ALA A 409 5.02 -7.36 9.15
CA ALA A 409 4.10 -7.43 10.28
C ALA A 409 2.69 -6.90 9.95
N VAL A 410 2.60 -5.95 9.01
CA VAL A 410 1.34 -5.45 8.46
C VAL A 410 0.75 -6.42 7.45
N ILE A 411 1.55 -7.04 6.57
CA ILE A 411 1.08 -8.13 5.69
C ILE A 411 0.44 -9.25 6.51
N GLU A 412 1.12 -9.71 7.57
CA GLU A 412 0.62 -10.74 8.48
C GLU A 412 -0.72 -10.33 9.10
N TYR A 413 -0.84 -9.08 9.56
CA TYR A 413 -2.09 -8.58 10.13
C TYR A 413 -3.21 -8.48 9.10
N LEU A 414 -2.93 -7.94 7.90
CA LEU A 414 -3.90 -7.84 6.81
C LEU A 414 -4.42 -9.22 6.39
N CYS A 415 -3.51 -10.18 6.21
CA CYS A 415 -3.86 -11.54 5.82
C CYS A 415 -4.61 -12.28 6.94
N GLY A 416 -4.17 -12.13 8.19
CA GLY A 416 -4.58 -13.01 9.28
C GLY A 416 -5.69 -12.48 10.18
N ASN A 417 -5.82 -11.16 10.38
CA ASN A 417 -6.65 -10.59 11.45
C ASN A 417 -7.51 -9.41 11.02
N HIS A 418 -7.07 -8.62 10.04
CA HIS A 418 -7.78 -7.41 9.62
C HIS A 418 -9.19 -7.73 9.12
N GLY A 419 -10.16 -6.95 9.60
CA GLY A 419 -11.55 -7.10 9.21
C GLY A 419 -12.24 -8.37 9.74
N GLN A 420 -11.68 -9.02 10.77
CA GLN A 420 -12.33 -10.09 11.52
C GLN A 420 -12.80 -9.58 12.88
N GLU A 421 -14.05 -9.89 13.23
CA GLU A 421 -14.66 -9.46 14.48
C GLU A 421 -13.86 -9.97 15.70
N GLY A 422 -13.54 -9.07 16.62
CA GLY A 422 -12.78 -9.39 17.84
C GLY A 422 -11.30 -9.76 17.66
N LYS A 423 -10.75 -9.67 16.43
CA LYS A 423 -9.33 -9.97 16.15
C LYS A 423 -8.43 -8.74 16.04
N GLY A 424 -9.01 -7.54 15.94
CA GLY A 424 -8.24 -6.31 15.97
C GLY A 424 -7.71 -5.98 17.37
N PRO A 425 -6.62 -5.21 17.49
CA PRO A 425 -5.96 -4.93 18.77
C PRO A 425 -6.86 -4.23 19.79
N LYS A 426 -7.84 -3.43 19.34
CA LYS A 426 -8.82 -2.73 20.18
C LYS A 426 -10.19 -3.42 20.20
N GLN A 427 -10.34 -4.53 19.49
CA GLN A 427 -11.58 -5.29 19.32
C GLN A 427 -12.77 -4.41 18.88
N LEU A 428 -12.50 -3.48 17.96
CA LEU A 428 -13.54 -2.65 17.35
C LEU A 428 -14.43 -3.52 16.45
N ARG A 429 -15.65 -3.02 16.22
CA ARG A 429 -16.57 -3.64 15.28
C ARG A 429 -16.00 -3.59 13.87
N VAL A 430 -16.43 -4.51 13.01
CA VAL A 430 -16.02 -4.47 11.61
C VAL A 430 -17.15 -4.01 10.68
N GLY A 431 -16.93 -2.88 10.02
CA GLY A 431 -17.83 -2.27 9.05
C GLY A 431 -17.63 -2.76 7.61
N SER A 432 -17.90 -1.85 6.68
CA SER A 432 -17.76 -2.06 5.22
C SER A 432 -16.47 -1.47 4.65
N ALA A 433 -15.82 -0.53 5.33
CA ALA A 433 -14.59 0.10 4.87
C ALA A 433 -13.37 -0.83 4.92
N GLY A 434 -12.34 -0.45 4.17
CA GLY A 434 -11.09 -1.19 4.06
C GLY A 434 -10.00 -0.68 5.02
N THR A 435 -8.81 -0.45 4.48
CA THR A 435 -7.61 -0.07 5.26
C THR A 435 -7.43 1.43 5.44
N GLY A 436 -8.20 2.25 4.71
CA GLY A 436 -7.87 3.66 4.48
C GLY A 436 -6.59 3.81 3.65
N ILE A 437 -5.94 4.97 3.77
CA ILE A 437 -4.66 5.29 3.13
C ILE A 437 -3.52 4.71 3.98
N VAL A 438 -2.77 3.76 3.42
CA VAL A 438 -1.63 3.11 4.09
C VAL A 438 -0.33 3.55 3.42
N ILE A 439 0.46 4.36 4.11
CA ILE A 439 1.63 5.05 3.56
C ILE A 439 2.89 4.30 3.97
N THR A 440 3.70 3.92 2.99
CA THR A 440 4.75 2.91 3.15
C THR A 440 6.13 3.43 2.75
N ASP A 441 7.17 2.78 3.28
CA ASP A 441 8.56 2.96 2.89
C ASP A 441 9.08 1.67 2.23
N TRP A 442 10.01 1.82 1.29
CA TRP A 442 10.78 0.72 0.67
C TRP A 442 9.95 -0.40 -0.01
N VAL A 443 8.71 -0.12 -0.41
CA VAL A 443 7.95 -1.02 -1.28
C VAL A 443 8.57 -1.08 -2.68
N GLY A 444 8.42 -2.21 -3.37
CA GLY A 444 9.04 -2.45 -4.67
C GLY A 444 10.51 -2.84 -4.62
N ALA A 445 11.16 -2.81 -3.44
CA ALA A 445 12.51 -3.34 -3.28
C ALA A 445 12.55 -4.81 -3.71
N ASN A 446 13.50 -5.15 -4.60
CA ASN A 446 13.61 -6.47 -5.22
C ASN A 446 12.32 -6.93 -5.92
N ASP A 447 11.53 -5.99 -6.44
CA ASP A 447 10.22 -6.25 -7.06
C ASP A 447 9.23 -6.95 -6.10
N ASN A 448 9.33 -6.65 -4.80
CA ASN A 448 8.34 -7.09 -3.81
C ASN A 448 7.24 -6.03 -3.63
N TRP A 449 6.04 -6.37 -4.09
CA TRP A 449 4.84 -5.53 -4.04
C TRP A 449 3.72 -6.15 -3.19
N ASP A 450 4.02 -7.13 -2.34
CA ASP A 450 3.01 -7.92 -1.64
C ASP A 450 2.18 -7.09 -0.66
N LEU A 451 2.81 -6.13 0.04
CA LEU A 451 2.07 -5.21 0.90
C LEU A 451 1.08 -4.37 0.09
N ILE A 452 1.48 -3.87 -1.08
CA ILE A 452 0.61 -3.09 -1.96
C ILE A 452 -0.54 -3.96 -2.48
N ARG A 453 -0.27 -5.20 -2.89
CA ARG A 453 -1.31 -6.17 -3.28
C ARG A 453 -2.30 -6.44 -2.16
N CYS A 454 -1.82 -6.64 -0.92
CA CYS A 454 -2.68 -6.86 0.24
C CYS A 454 -3.60 -5.66 0.48
N ILE A 455 -3.08 -4.42 0.41
CA ILE A 455 -3.86 -3.20 0.59
C ILE A 455 -4.92 -3.08 -0.52
N VAL A 456 -4.52 -3.19 -1.79
CA VAL A 456 -5.44 -3.11 -2.94
C VAL A 456 -6.54 -4.18 -2.84
N GLY A 457 -6.18 -5.41 -2.51
CA GLY A 457 -7.10 -6.54 -2.41
C GLY A 457 -8.20 -6.35 -1.36
N MET A 458 -7.97 -5.52 -0.32
CA MET A 458 -9.00 -5.23 0.68
C MET A 458 -10.19 -4.45 0.11
N ASN A 459 -10.07 -3.80 -1.05
CA ASN A 459 -11.21 -3.14 -1.71
C ASN A 459 -12.28 -4.15 -2.15
N ALA A 460 -11.93 -5.44 -2.34
CA ALA A 460 -12.92 -6.47 -2.66
C ALA A 460 -14.02 -6.58 -1.60
N ARG A 461 -13.74 -6.23 -0.33
CA ARG A 461 -14.71 -6.23 0.77
C ARG A 461 -15.90 -5.31 0.49
N LEU A 462 -15.65 -4.18 -0.16
CA LEU A 462 -16.66 -3.16 -0.47
C LEU A 462 -17.68 -3.67 -1.50
N GLN A 463 -17.32 -4.71 -2.28
CA GLN A 463 -18.20 -5.32 -3.27
C GLN A 463 -19.15 -6.37 -2.65
N LEU A 464 -18.95 -6.74 -1.38
CA LEU A 464 -19.89 -7.62 -0.69
C LEU A 464 -21.23 -6.89 -0.52
N ARG A 465 -22.31 -7.52 -1.01
CA ARG A 465 -23.67 -7.05 -0.73
C ARG A 465 -23.92 -7.20 0.76
N LYS A 466 -23.99 -6.10 1.50
CA LYS A 466 -24.38 -6.07 2.91
C LYS A 466 -25.76 -5.46 3.06
#